data_AF-A0A7V4WXA2-F1
#
_entry.id   AF-A0A7V4WXA2-F1
#
_cell.length_a   1.000
_cell.length_b   1.000
_cell.length_c   1.000
_cell.angle_alpha   90.00
_cell.angle_beta   90.00
_cell.angle_gamma   90.00
#
_symmetry.space_group_name_H-M   'P 1'
#
loop_
_entity.id
_entity.type
_entity.pdbx_description
1 polymer ?
#
loop_
_entity_poly.entity_id
_entity_poly.type
_entity_poly.pdbx_seq_one_letter_code
_entity_poly.pdbx_strand_id
1 'polypeptide(L)' 'MKKLVLFACLGIPAVAGAMLGLIANKKHPVKGSLLGATTGVLAGSAVVAAYNLIETENKVPYYSKSSPLYEDISSF' A
#
# COMPACT_ATOMS: atom_id res chain seq x y z
N MET A 1 15.82 1.20 0.46
CA MET A 1 14.79 1.90 1.26
C MET A 1 13.37 1.40 0.97
N LYS A 2 12.89 1.38 -0.29
CA LYS A 2 11.51 0.95 -0.64
C LYS A 2 11.10 -0.45 -0.12
N LYS A 3 11.98 -1.46 -0.18
CA LYS A 3 11.68 -2.81 0.33
C LYS A 3 11.48 -2.85 1.85
N LEU A 4 12.26 -2.09 2.62
CA LEU A 4 12.16 -2.04 4.08
C LEU A 4 10.82 -1.44 4.52
N VAL A 5 10.38 -0.38 3.85
CA VAL A 5 9.07 0.26 4.09
C VAL A 5 7.92 -0.68 3.74
N LEU A 6 8.08 -1.47 2.67
CA LEU A 6 7.09 -2.45 2.24
C LEU A 6 6.97 -3.62 3.24
N PHE A 7 8.11 -4.11 3.75
CA PHE A 7 8.11 -5.11 4.83
C PHE A 7 7.54 -4.56 6.15
N ALA A 8 7.82 -3.30 6.49
CA ALA A 8 7.25 -2.66 7.68
C ALA A 8 5.73 -2.46 7.53
N CYS A 9 5.26 -2.00 6.36
CA CYS A 9 3.83 -1.78 6.10
C CYS A 9 3.02 -3.08 6.01
N LEU A 10 3.64 -4.22 5.68
CA LEU A 10 2.93 -5.50 5.67
C LEU A 10 3.09 -6.25 7.00
N GLY A 11 4.29 -6.25 7.58
CA GLY A 11 4.61 -7.04 8.76
C GLY A 11 4.00 -6.49 10.05
N ILE A 12 4.06 -5.17 10.28
CA ILE A 12 3.53 -4.56 11.51
C ILE A 12 2.01 -4.77 11.63
N PRO A 13 1.18 -4.46 10.60
CA PRO A 13 -0.25 -4.66 10.72
C PRO A 13 -0.63 -6.14 10.67
N ALA A 14 0.13 -7.02 10.00
CA ALA A 14 -0.09 -8.46 10.07
C ALA A 14 0.06 -9.00 11.51
N VAL A 15 1.11 -8.58 12.22
CA VAL A 15 1.37 -9.02 13.60
C VAL A 15 0.34 -8.41 14.55
N ALA A 16 0.02 -7.11 14.41
CA ALA A 16 -1.01 -6.46 15.21
C ALA A 16 -2.39 -7.10 15.01
N GLY A 17 -2.76 -7.37 13.75
CA GLY A 17 -3.99 -8.04 13.40
C GLY A 17 -4.05 -9.48 13.94
N ALA A 18 -2.95 -10.24 13.81
CA ALA A 18 -2.87 -11.59 14.37
C ALA A 18 -3.07 -11.61 15.89
N MET A 19 -2.45 -10.67 16.60
CA MET A 19 -2.55 -10.54 18.05
C MET A 19 -3.95 -10.14 18.51
N LEU A 20 -4.57 -9.17 17.81
CA LEU A 20 -5.96 -8.78 18.06
C LEU A 20 -6.93 -9.93 17.77
N GLY A 21 -6.72 -10.67 16.68
CA GLY A 21 -7.52 -11.84 16.31
C GLY A 21 -7.44 -12.98 17.33
N LEU A 22 -6.27 -13.18 17.93
CA LEU A 22 -6.05 -14.13 19.03
C LEU A 22 -6.86 -13.76 20.28
N ILE A 23 -6.89 -12.47 20.62
CA ILE A 23 -7.61 -11.94 21.79
C ILE A 23 -9.14 -11.97 21.55
N ALA A 24 -9.58 -11.60 20.34
CA ALA A 24 -10.99 -11.53 19.98
C ALA A 24 -11.65 -12.92 19.87
N ASN A 25 -10.89 -13.94 19.44
CA ASN A 25 -11.39 -15.30 19.23
C ASN A 25 -10.73 -16.32 20.16
N LYS A 26 -11.00 -16.21 21.47
CA LYS A 26 -10.49 -17.15 22.49
C LYS A 26 -10.90 -18.62 22.27
N LYS A 27 -12.04 -18.87 21.62
CA LYS A 27 -12.55 -20.23 21.38
C LYS A 27 -11.76 -20.97 20.29
N HIS A 28 -11.25 -20.24 19.30
CA HIS A 28 -10.45 -20.78 18.20
C HIS A 28 -9.30 -19.83 17.88
N PRO A 29 -8.25 -19.80 18.72
CA PRO A 29 -7.19 -18.79 18.65
C PRO A 29 -6.43 -18.82 17.33
N VAL A 30 -6.20 -20.00 16.75
CA VAL A 30 -5.51 -20.19 15.46
C VAL A 30 -6.33 -19.61 14.29
N LYS A 31 -7.66 -19.78 14.32
CA LYS A 31 -8.54 -19.21 13.28
C LYS A 31 -8.63 -17.70 13.43
N GLY A 32 -8.73 -17.22 14.67
CA GLY A 32 -8.73 -15.80 15.00
C GLY A 32 -7.45 -15.09 14.57
N SER A 33 -6.29 -15.67 14.90
CA SER A 33 -5.00 -15.10 14.52
C SER A 33 -4.78 -15.13 13.01
N LEU A 34 -5.16 -16.21 12.32
CA LEU A 34 -5.09 -16.26 10.86
C LEU A 34 -5.94 -15.14 10.25
N LEU A 35 -7.22 -15.04 10.62
CA LEU A 35 -8.13 -14.03 10.08
C LEU A 35 -7.64 -12.60 10.36
N GLY A 36 -7.12 -12.38 11.56
CA GLY A 36 -6.54 -11.12 11.99
C GLY A 36 -5.26 -10.77 11.23
N ALA A 37 -4.38 -11.74 11.00
CA ALA A 37 -3.17 -11.54 10.19
C ALA A 37 -3.54 -11.17 8.75
N THR A 38 -4.51 -11.88 8.14
CA THR A 38 -4.94 -11.62 6.77
C THR A 38 -5.55 -10.23 6.62
N THR A 39 -6.40 -9.82 7.57
CA THR A 39 -6.97 -8.46 7.57
C THR A 39 -5.91 -7.40 7.80
N GLY A 40 -4.93 -7.66 8.67
CA GLY A 40 -3.77 -6.80 8.88
C GLY A 40 -2.92 -6.60 7.62
N VAL A 41 -2.59 -7.69 6.91
CA VAL A 41 -1.85 -7.64 5.64
C VAL A 41 -2.65 -6.87 4.58
N LEU A 42 -3.96 -7.12 4.47
CA LEU A 42 -4.83 -6.42 3.52
C LEU A 42 -4.85 -4.91 3.79
N ALA A 43 -5.03 -4.49 5.04
CA ALA A 43 -4.99 -3.08 5.42
C ALA A 43 -3.63 -2.43 5.11
N GLY A 44 -2.53 -3.11 5.43
CA GLY A 44 -1.17 -2.65 5.10
C GLY A 44 -0.93 -2.54 3.60
N SER A 45 -1.45 -3.49 2.81
CA SER A 45 -1.33 -3.50 1.36
C SER A 45 -2.13 -2.37 0.69
N ALA A 46 -3.30 -2.03 1.23
CA ALA A 46 -4.11 -0.92 0.75
C ALA A 46 -3.39 0.42 0.94
N VAL A 47 -2.70 0.61 2.06
CA VAL A 47 -1.89 1.81 2.31
C VAL A 47 -0.72 1.90 1.31
N VAL A 48 -0.02 0.80 1.06
CA VAL A 48 1.07 0.76 0.06
C VAL A 48 0.53 1.03 -1.35
N ALA A 49 -0.62 0.46 -1.72
CA ALA A 49 -1.25 0.69 -3.01
C ALA A 49 -1.68 2.15 -3.18
N ALA A 50 -2.30 2.75 -2.16
CA ALA A 50 -2.67 4.17 -2.15
C ALA A 50 -1.43 5.07 -2.29
N TYR A 51 -0.35 4.76 -1.58
CA TYR A 51 0.90 5.52 -1.67
C TYR A 51 1.53 5.43 -3.07
N ASN A 52 1.55 4.23 -3.67
CA ASN A 52 2.01 4.04 -5.04
C ASN A 52 1.13 4.76 -6.06
N LEU A 53 -0.19 4.80 -5.83
CA LEU A 53 -1.12 5.51 -6.71
C LEU A 53 -0.84 7.01 -6.68
N ILE A 54 -0.67 7.59 -5.48
CA ILE A 54 -0.31 9.01 -5.32
C ILE A 54 1.07 9.29 -5.92
N GLU A 55 2.06 8.40 -5.73
CA GLU A 55 3.40 8.55 -6.33
C GLU A 55 3.35 8.45 -7.88
N THR A 56 2.37 7.72 -8.43
CA THR A 56 2.13 7.59 -9.88
C THR A 56 1.36 8.79 -10.43
N GLU A 57 0.34 9.29 -9.73
CA GLU A 57 -0.36 10.52 -10.10
C GLU A 57 0.54 11.75 -9.99
N ASN A 58 1.47 11.80 -9.04
CA ASN A 58 2.46 12.89 -8.97
C ASN A 58 3.54 12.80 -10.06
N LYS A 59 3.57 11.70 -10.83
CA LYS A 59 4.29 11.59 -12.10
C LYS A 59 3.40 11.93 -13.29
N VAL A 60 2.42 12.85 -13.17
CA VAL A 60 1.95 13.55 -14.37
C VAL A 60 3.20 14.17 -15.01
N PRO A 61 3.61 13.75 -16.22
CA PRO A 61 4.76 14.35 -16.86
C PRO A 61 4.50 15.84 -16.97
N TYR A 62 5.49 16.66 -16.65
CA TYR A 62 5.49 18.11 -16.83
C TYR A 62 5.32 18.45 -18.34
N TYR A 63 4.15 18.15 -18.91
CA TYR A 63 3.65 18.67 -20.19
C TYR A 63 2.94 19.99 -19.89
N SER A 64 3.62 20.87 -19.18
CA SER A 64 3.28 22.28 -19.24
C SER A 64 3.84 22.81 -20.55
N LYS A 65 3.10 23.68 -21.25
CA LYS A 65 3.58 24.34 -22.49
C LYS A 65 4.88 25.13 -22.31
N SER A 66 5.34 25.31 -21.07
CA SER A 66 6.60 25.95 -20.70
C SER A 66 7.78 24.97 -20.59
N SER A 67 7.57 23.67 -20.75
CA SER A 67 8.62 22.65 -20.64
C SER A 67 9.43 22.56 -21.94
N PRO A 68 10.77 22.58 -21.89
CA PRO A 68 11.63 22.50 -23.08
C PRO A 68 11.57 21.14 -23.82
N LEU A 69 10.83 20.16 -23.28
CA LEU A 69 10.56 18.85 -23.89
C LEU A 69 9.13 18.75 -24.47
N TYR A 70 8.38 19.85 -24.55
CA TYR A 70 7.04 19.88 -25.12
C TYR A 70 7.12 19.88 -26.66
N GLU A 71 6.90 18.72 -27.27
CA GLU A 71 6.66 18.62 -28.72
C GLU A 71 5.15 18.82 -29.00
N ASP A 72 4.81 19.82 -29.80
CA ASP A 72 3.44 20.11 -30.19
C ASP A 72 3.02 19.14 -31.32
N ILE A 73 2.21 18.14 -30.98
CA ILE A 73 1.80 17.07 -31.90
C ILE A 73 0.66 17.54 -32.85
N SER A 74 0.35 18.84 -32.91
CA SER A 74 -0.78 19.37 -33.70
C SER A 74 -0.49 19.65 -35.18
N SER A 75 0.60 19.13 -35.75
CA SER A 75 1.02 19.36 -37.15
C SER A 75 1.06 18.11 -38.05
N PHE A 76 0.12 17.17 -37.86
CA PHE A 76 -0.20 16.15 -38.87
C PHE A 76 -1.53 16.43 -39.56
#